data_AF-A0A2N2LKK3-F1
#
_entry.id   AF-A0A2N2LKK3-F1
#
_cell.length_a   1.000
_cell.length_b   1.000
_cell.length_c   1.000
_cell.angle_alpha   90.00
_cell.angle_beta   90.00
_cell.angle_gamma   90.00
#
_symmetry.space_group_name_H-M   'P 1'
#
loop_
_entity.id
_entity.type
_entity.pdbx_description
1 polymer ?
#
loop_
_entity_poly.entity_id
_entity_poly.type
_entity_poly.pdbx_seq_one_letter_code
_entity_poly.pdbx_strand_id
1 'polypeptide(L)'
;MQVTVLPHQRRPGVGRAPIPDGHRATLPEQARLCPVLEDGSRLGFLVYPPLAATETLEVRLLPDLVFRLTLLVQADGVSARPVTVMEIRPSAGSGGIEIREVLFVAPELRMSEAAIRELFEFLVTNVNAPDGGIGLRGAHDFVTPEGWDTVYTGVLNDTHRPHVPVLTARVETDWYAQPTEFRYVLQPGEALSIRGQAPIGQVFFVPREPVTLVDGSPADAETFRGRLETYWAARTAKERAMPYGGTFSHHYRDVQRGREGTNSGAGTP
;
A
#
# COMPACT_ATOMS: atom_id res chain seq x y z
N MET A 1 3.42 21.00 -11.32
CA MET A 1 3.74 19.73 -11.99
C MET A 1 2.58 18.78 -11.91
N GLN A 2 2.43 17.87 -12.87
CA GLN A 2 1.32 16.91 -12.93
C GLN A 2 1.79 15.54 -12.49
N VAL A 3 1.03 14.91 -11.60
CA VAL A 3 1.16 13.49 -11.25
C VAL A 3 -0.10 12.79 -11.71
N THR A 4 0.06 11.75 -12.51
CA THR A 4 -1.06 10.97 -13.01
C THR A 4 -1.52 10.00 -11.95
N VAL A 5 -2.83 9.97 -11.70
CA VAL A 5 -3.48 9.08 -10.73
C VAL A 5 -4.24 8.01 -11.47
N LEU A 6 -3.95 6.75 -11.16
CA LEU A 6 -4.62 5.60 -11.75
C LEU A 6 -5.52 4.95 -10.70
N PRO A 7 -6.76 4.56 -11.03
CA PRO A 7 -7.58 3.80 -10.12
C PRO A 7 -6.97 2.43 -9.86
N HIS A 8 -7.22 1.86 -8.68
CA HIS A 8 -6.73 0.53 -8.31
C HIS A 8 -7.08 -0.49 -9.39
N GLN A 9 -6.05 -1.09 -9.99
CA GLN A 9 -6.18 -1.87 -11.23
C GLN A 9 -7.16 -3.03 -11.11
N ARG A 10 -7.30 -3.59 -9.90
CA ARG A 10 -8.12 -4.77 -9.65
C ARG A 10 -9.42 -4.49 -8.91
N ARG A 11 -9.65 -3.23 -8.49
CA ARG A 11 -10.92 -2.81 -7.86
C ARG A 11 -11.26 -1.36 -8.27
N PRO A 12 -11.38 -1.09 -9.60
CA PRO A 12 -11.55 0.26 -10.09
C PRO A 12 -12.87 0.88 -9.60
N GLY A 13 -12.84 2.17 -9.28
CA GLY A 13 -14.03 2.92 -8.82
C GLY A 13 -14.43 2.67 -7.36
N VAL A 14 -13.65 1.90 -6.59
CA VAL A 14 -13.86 1.68 -5.16
C VAL A 14 -12.76 2.34 -4.35
N GLY A 15 -13.13 2.95 -3.22
CA GLY A 15 -12.24 3.77 -2.42
C GLY A 15 -12.29 5.25 -2.84
N ARG A 16 -11.83 6.13 -1.96
CA ARG A 16 -11.85 7.57 -2.21
C ARG A 16 -10.62 8.00 -3.00
N ALA A 17 -10.79 9.03 -3.84
CA ALA A 17 -9.68 9.72 -4.48
C ALA A 17 -8.73 10.31 -3.41
N PRO A 18 -7.42 10.40 -3.70
CA PRO A 18 -6.48 11.06 -2.81
C PRO A 18 -6.86 12.53 -2.63
N ILE A 19 -6.81 13.03 -1.39
CA ILE A 19 -7.14 14.43 -1.09
C ILE A 19 -5.97 15.12 -0.38
N PRO A 20 -5.70 16.40 -0.65
CA PRO A 20 -4.75 17.16 0.14
C PRO A 20 -5.28 17.32 1.57
N ASP A 21 -4.42 17.13 2.57
CA ASP A 21 -4.78 17.43 3.96
C ASP A 21 -4.33 18.85 4.34
N GLY A 22 -5.25 19.80 4.16
CA GLY A 22 -5.04 21.20 4.53
C GLY A 22 -5.41 21.50 5.98
N HIS A 23 -6.02 20.55 6.69
CA HIS A 23 -6.59 20.78 8.00
C HIS A 23 -5.49 20.85 9.05
N ARG A 24 -5.62 21.79 9.99
CA ARG A 24 -4.89 21.68 11.25
C ARG A 24 -5.32 20.38 11.89
N ALA A 25 -4.40 19.44 12.08
CA ALA A 25 -4.71 18.15 12.67
C ALA A 25 -5.59 18.37 13.91
N THR A 26 -6.83 17.88 13.86
CA THR A 26 -7.76 17.97 14.99
C THR A 26 -7.30 16.97 16.03
N LEU A 27 -6.28 17.33 16.80
CA LEU A 27 -5.78 16.48 17.87
C LEU A 27 -6.85 16.34 18.96
N PRO A 28 -7.05 15.13 19.50
CA PRO A 28 -7.70 14.93 20.79
C PRO A 28 -6.99 15.76 21.86
N GLU A 29 -7.73 16.26 22.84
CA GLU A 29 -7.24 17.21 23.85
C GLU A 29 -5.97 16.75 24.58
N GLN A 30 -5.87 15.45 24.85
CA GLN A 30 -4.70 14.77 25.45
C GLN A 30 -3.42 14.75 24.58
N ALA A 31 -3.56 14.90 23.25
CA ALA A 31 -2.42 14.96 22.32
C ALA A 31 -1.87 16.39 22.16
N ARG A 32 -2.57 17.42 22.69
CA ARG A 32 -2.12 18.83 22.67
C ARG A 32 -0.87 19.11 23.53
N LEU A 33 -0.36 18.10 24.23
CA LEU A 33 0.92 18.14 24.95
C LEU A 33 2.14 17.99 24.03
N CYS A 34 1.94 17.53 22.79
CA CYS A 34 2.97 17.48 21.74
C CYS A 34 2.58 18.43 20.60
N PRO A 35 3.51 19.25 20.09
CA PRO A 35 3.20 20.15 18.97
C PRO A 35 2.85 19.36 17.70
N VAL A 36 1.78 19.78 17.01
CA VAL A 36 1.38 19.26 15.69
C VAL A 36 2.41 19.68 14.66
N LEU A 37 2.76 18.77 13.75
CA LEU A 37 3.49 19.13 12.53
C LEU A 37 2.51 19.71 11.49
N GLU A 38 2.15 20.99 11.62
CA GLU A 38 1.09 21.62 10.81
C GLU A 38 1.37 21.58 9.31
N ASP A 39 2.56 22.05 8.89
CA ASP A 39 2.97 21.98 7.49
C ASP A 39 3.31 20.55 7.05
N GLY A 40 3.55 19.66 8.01
CA GLY A 40 3.71 18.22 7.83
C GLY A 40 2.46 17.58 7.24
N SER A 41 1.30 17.81 7.85
CA SER A 41 0.02 17.31 7.33
C SER A 41 -0.24 17.80 5.91
N ARG A 42 0.25 18.99 5.55
CA ARG A 42 0.15 19.58 4.20
C ARG A 42 1.19 19.07 3.21
N LEU A 43 2.07 18.14 3.60
CA LEU A 43 3.17 17.72 2.72
C LEU A 43 2.70 17.04 1.44
N GLY A 44 1.49 16.46 1.44
CA GLY A 44 0.94 15.80 0.27
C GLY A 44 -0.50 15.35 0.45
N PHE A 45 -0.82 14.15 -0.02
CA PHE A 45 -2.19 13.66 -0.18
C PHE A 45 -2.46 12.47 0.74
N LEU A 46 -3.63 12.46 1.38
CA LEU A 46 -4.14 11.30 2.09
C LEU A 46 -4.57 10.25 1.08
N VAL A 47 -4.18 9.00 1.34
CA VAL A 47 -4.54 7.85 0.49
C VAL A 47 -5.50 6.95 1.25
N TYR A 48 -6.53 6.50 0.54
CA TYR A 48 -7.60 5.66 1.07
C TYR A 48 -7.46 4.23 0.57
N PRO A 49 -7.97 3.24 1.31
CA PRO A 49 -7.97 1.85 0.88
C PRO A 49 -9.00 1.65 -0.25
N PRO A 50 -8.85 0.61 -1.10
CA PRO A 50 -9.85 0.21 -2.08
C PRO A 50 -11.03 -0.48 -1.39
N LEU A 51 -11.70 0.23 -0.48
CA LEU A 51 -12.88 -0.21 0.28
C LEU A 51 -14.03 0.77 0.04
N ALA A 52 -15.26 0.25 -0.07
CA ALA A 52 -16.45 1.07 -0.12
C ALA A 52 -16.67 1.79 1.22
N ALA A 53 -17.51 2.84 1.23
CA ALA A 53 -17.77 3.63 2.44
C ALA A 53 -18.33 2.79 3.61
N THR A 54 -19.04 1.72 3.28
CA THR A 54 -19.66 0.77 4.21
C THR A 54 -18.76 -0.40 4.59
N GLU A 55 -17.56 -0.49 4.01
CA GLU A 55 -16.64 -1.59 4.24
C GLU A 55 -15.58 -1.23 5.27
N THR A 56 -15.24 -2.23 6.08
CA THR A 56 -14.12 -2.18 7.02
C THR A 56 -13.32 -3.47 6.89
N LEU A 57 -12.01 -3.35 6.74
CA LEU A 57 -11.09 -4.47 6.83
C LEU A 57 -10.45 -4.45 8.22
N GLU A 58 -10.63 -5.53 8.98
CA GLU A 58 -9.85 -5.78 10.18
C GLU A 58 -8.70 -6.74 9.86
N VAL A 59 -7.50 -6.33 10.24
CA VAL A 59 -6.29 -7.15 10.18
C VAL A 59 -5.86 -7.42 11.60
N ARG A 60 -5.74 -8.69 12.00
CA ARG A 60 -5.24 -9.08 13.31
C ARG A 60 -4.05 -10.01 13.15
N LEU A 61 -2.98 -9.75 13.88
CA LEU A 61 -1.90 -10.72 14.00
C LEU A 61 -2.20 -11.67 15.17
N LEU A 62 -2.43 -12.93 14.86
CA LEU A 62 -2.58 -14.00 15.84
C LEU A 62 -1.19 -14.51 16.29
N PRO A 63 -1.12 -15.41 17.30
CA PRO A 63 0.08 -16.18 17.56
C PRO A 63 0.61 -16.89 16.29
N ASP A 64 1.89 -17.26 16.31
CA ASP A 64 2.56 -17.97 15.20
C ASP A 64 2.56 -17.20 13.86
N LEU A 65 2.49 -15.86 13.95
CA LEU A 65 2.51 -14.94 12.80
C LEU A 65 1.36 -15.15 11.79
N VAL A 66 0.23 -15.69 12.24
CA VAL A 66 -0.95 -15.85 11.38
C VAL A 66 -1.72 -14.54 11.30
N PHE A 67 -1.88 -13.98 10.11
CA PHE A 67 -2.77 -12.83 9.90
C PHE A 67 -4.20 -13.32 9.72
N ARG A 68 -5.13 -12.81 10.51
CA ARG A 68 -6.57 -12.94 10.25
C ARG A 68 -7.09 -11.65 9.65
N LEU A 69 -7.65 -11.78 8.45
CA LEU A 69 -8.27 -10.70 7.70
C LEU A 69 -9.78 -10.90 7.74
N THR A 70 -10.50 -9.92 8.27
CA THR A 70 -11.97 -9.93 8.33
C THR A 70 -12.49 -8.75 7.55
N LEU A 71 -13.24 -9.01 6.48
CA LEU A 71 -13.99 -7.95 5.82
C LEU A 71 -15.36 -7.85 6.49
N LEU A 72 -15.68 -6.66 6.98
CA LEU A 72 -16.97 -6.30 7.52
C LEU A 72 -17.69 -5.35 6.57
N VAL A 73 -19.00 -5.51 6.46
CA VAL A 73 -19.88 -4.62 5.70
C VAL A 73 -20.94 -4.08 6.65
N GLN A 74 -21.14 -2.77 6.60
CA GLN A 74 -22.22 -2.07 7.28
C GLN A 74 -23.38 -1.86 6.31
N ALA A 75 -24.55 -2.43 6.61
CA ALA A 75 -25.79 -2.08 5.91
C ALA A 75 -26.47 -0.93 6.65
N ASP A 76 -27.19 -0.06 5.93
CA ASP A 76 -27.78 1.19 6.42
C ASP A 76 -28.37 1.07 7.85
N GLY A 77 -27.73 1.74 8.81
CA GLY A 77 -28.17 1.81 10.22
C GLY A 77 -27.90 0.57 11.09
N VAL A 78 -27.33 -0.50 10.55
CA VAL A 78 -26.98 -1.73 11.28
C VAL A 78 -25.49 -1.73 11.66
N SER A 79 -25.12 -2.39 12.76
CA SER A 79 -23.72 -2.62 13.11
C SER A 79 -22.97 -3.38 12.00
N ALA A 80 -21.71 -3.01 11.76
CA ALA A 80 -20.86 -3.74 10.82
C ALA A 80 -20.78 -5.22 11.19
N ARG A 81 -20.93 -6.11 10.21
CA ARG A 81 -20.91 -7.56 10.40
C ARG A 81 -19.89 -8.20 9.47
N PRO A 82 -19.21 -9.28 9.89
CA PRO A 82 -18.27 -9.98 9.04
C PRO A 82 -19.01 -10.58 7.84
N VAL A 83 -18.47 -10.37 6.65
CA VAL A 83 -18.96 -10.99 5.42
C VAL A 83 -17.96 -12.02 4.88
N THR A 84 -16.67 -11.87 5.18
CA THR A 84 -15.69 -12.92 4.93
C THR A 84 -14.52 -12.86 5.91
N VAL A 85 -13.92 -14.02 6.19
CA VAL A 85 -12.72 -14.16 7.02
C VAL A 85 -11.71 -15.03 6.27
N MET A 86 -10.47 -14.55 6.16
CA MET A 86 -9.35 -15.30 5.60
C MET A 86 -8.17 -15.26 6.57
N GLU A 87 -7.47 -16.38 6.70
CA GLU A 87 -6.18 -16.43 7.36
C GLU A 87 -5.05 -16.53 6.33
N ILE A 88 -3.98 -15.79 6.59
CA ILE A 88 -2.72 -15.86 5.86
C ILE A 88 -1.66 -16.32 6.86
N ARG A 89 -1.04 -17.47 6.55
CA ARG A 89 0.17 -17.92 7.23
C ARG A 89 1.35 -17.58 6.32
N PRO A 90 2.17 -16.57 6.67
CA PRO A 90 3.38 -16.27 5.94
C PRO A 90 4.26 -17.50 5.87
N SER A 91 5.03 -17.62 4.80
CA SER A 91 5.99 -18.70 4.71
C SER A 91 7.18 -18.49 5.66
N ALA A 92 7.66 -19.58 6.25
CA ALA A 92 8.92 -19.54 6.99
C ALA A 92 10.10 -19.50 5.99
N GLY A 93 10.85 -18.40 5.97
CA GLY A 93 12.05 -18.23 5.15
C GLY A 93 11.78 -17.78 3.70
N SER A 94 12.85 -17.45 2.96
CA SER A 94 12.70 -17.04 1.56
C SER A 94 12.39 -18.23 0.67
N GLY A 95 11.20 -18.24 0.06
CA GLY A 95 10.76 -19.28 -0.89
C GLY A 95 9.78 -20.33 -0.34
N GLY A 96 9.33 -20.22 0.91
CA GLY A 96 8.23 -21.09 1.38
C GLY A 96 6.87 -20.69 0.80
N ILE A 97 5.92 -21.61 0.84
CA ILE A 97 4.55 -21.41 0.35
C ILE A 97 3.75 -20.65 1.40
N GLU A 98 3.23 -19.49 1.03
CA GLU A 98 2.22 -18.80 1.82
C GLU A 98 0.91 -19.61 1.79
N ILE A 99 0.38 -19.94 2.97
CA ILE A 99 -0.90 -20.64 3.06
C ILE A 99 -1.98 -19.59 3.28
N ARG A 100 -2.96 -19.56 2.38
CA ARG A 100 -4.18 -18.78 2.55
C ARG A 100 -5.35 -19.71 2.77
N GLU A 101 -6.16 -19.44 3.78
CA GLU A 101 -7.31 -20.27 4.15
C GLU A 101 -8.53 -19.40 4.33
N VAL A 102 -9.59 -19.66 3.55
CA VAL A 102 -10.86 -18.93 3.69
C VAL A 102 -11.66 -19.65 4.76
N LEU A 103 -11.89 -18.99 5.89
CA LEU A 103 -12.58 -19.58 7.04
C LEU A 103 -14.09 -19.34 7.00
N PHE A 104 -14.51 -18.23 6.39
CA PHE A 104 -15.90 -17.82 6.36
C PHE A 104 -16.22 -17.00 5.12
N VAL A 105 -17.37 -17.29 4.52
CA VAL A 105 -17.99 -16.49 3.46
C VAL A 105 -19.49 -16.42 3.76
N ALA A 106 -20.01 -15.22 3.90
CA ALA A 106 -21.43 -15.01 4.11
C ALA A 106 -22.22 -15.45 2.85
N PRO A 107 -23.29 -16.25 2.99
CA PRO A 107 -24.02 -16.82 1.85
C PRO A 107 -24.48 -15.80 0.80
N GLU A 108 -24.84 -14.60 1.25
CA GLU A 108 -25.34 -13.51 0.42
C GLU A 108 -24.28 -12.84 -0.47
N LEU A 109 -22.97 -13.00 -0.17
CA LEU A 109 -21.91 -12.51 -1.05
C LEU A 109 -21.90 -13.24 -2.39
N ARG A 110 -22.35 -14.51 -2.41
CA ARG A 110 -22.32 -15.38 -3.60
C ARG A 110 -20.95 -15.42 -4.30
N MET A 111 -19.87 -15.29 -3.53
CA MET A 111 -18.49 -15.34 -4.02
C MET A 111 -17.89 -16.72 -3.81
N SER A 112 -17.08 -17.19 -4.76
CA SER A 112 -16.26 -18.38 -4.59
C SER A 112 -15.07 -18.10 -3.66
N GLU A 113 -14.47 -19.12 -3.06
CA GLU A 113 -13.23 -18.95 -2.28
C GLU A 113 -12.11 -18.33 -3.11
N ALA A 114 -12.02 -18.65 -4.41
CA ALA A 114 -11.05 -18.05 -5.30
C ALA A 114 -11.25 -16.53 -5.43
N ALA A 115 -12.50 -16.08 -5.61
CA ALA A 115 -12.83 -14.66 -5.67
C ALA A 115 -12.57 -13.94 -4.33
N ILE A 116 -12.74 -14.62 -3.19
CA ILE A 116 -12.41 -14.07 -1.86
C ILE A 116 -10.90 -13.90 -1.70
N ARG A 117 -10.10 -14.89 -2.12
CA ARG A 117 -8.64 -14.79 -2.11
C ARG A 117 -8.18 -13.62 -2.98
N GLU A 118 -8.76 -13.51 -4.17
CA GLU A 118 -8.50 -12.41 -5.09
C GLU A 118 -8.85 -11.05 -4.48
N LEU A 119 -10.02 -10.94 -3.84
CA LEU A 119 -10.44 -9.74 -3.12
C LEU A 119 -9.39 -9.32 -2.07
N PHE A 120 -8.92 -10.25 -1.23
CA PHE A 120 -7.92 -9.91 -0.22
C PHE A 120 -6.55 -9.58 -0.82
N GLU A 121 -6.15 -10.15 -1.96
CA GLU A 121 -4.95 -9.70 -2.69
C GLU A 121 -5.03 -8.23 -3.13
N PHE A 122 -6.24 -7.72 -3.36
CA PHE A 122 -6.46 -6.32 -3.73
C PHE A 122 -6.34 -5.38 -2.53
N LEU A 123 -6.55 -5.91 -1.32
CA LEU A 123 -6.55 -5.11 -0.10
C LEU A 123 -5.19 -5.13 0.58
N VAL A 124 -4.50 -6.28 0.55
CA VAL A 124 -3.27 -6.49 1.31
C VAL A 124 -2.18 -7.18 0.50
N THR A 125 -0.94 -7.02 0.95
CA THR A 125 0.24 -7.74 0.48
C THR A 125 1.22 -7.91 1.62
N ASN A 126 2.10 -8.89 1.56
CA ASN A 126 3.17 -9.10 2.55
C ASN A 126 4.52 -9.39 1.88
N VAL A 127 4.66 -9.02 0.61
CA VAL A 127 5.85 -9.32 -0.19
C VAL A 127 7.08 -8.66 0.41
N ASN A 128 8.02 -9.47 0.90
CA ASN A 128 9.25 -9.01 1.58
C ASN A 128 8.97 -8.06 2.75
N ALA A 129 7.90 -8.32 3.51
CA ALA A 129 7.64 -7.63 4.77
C ALA A 129 8.43 -8.32 5.91
N PRO A 130 8.90 -7.57 6.94
CA PRO A 130 9.43 -8.19 8.15
C PRO A 130 8.34 -8.97 8.88
N ASP A 131 8.71 -9.77 9.89
CA ASP A 131 7.74 -10.47 10.73
C ASP A 131 6.72 -9.48 11.32
N GLY A 132 5.44 -9.85 11.23
CA GLY A 132 4.32 -8.98 11.61
C GLY A 132 4.01 -7.84 10.63
N GLY A 133 4.79 -7.71 9.56
CA GLY A 133 4.60 -6.72 8.51
C GLY A 133 3.48 -7.08 7.53
N ILE A 134 2.57 -6.15 7.30
CA ILE A 134 1.52 -6.24 6.28
C ILE A 134 1.42 -4.92 5.51
N GLY A 135 1.43 -5.01 4.20
CA GLY A 135 1.19 -3.91 3.27
C GLY A 135 -0.31 -3.77 2.99
N LEU A 136 -0.83 -2.56 3.10
CA LEU A 136 -2.18 -2.19 2.71
C LEU A 136 -2.14 -1.47 1.37
N ARG A 137 -2.98 -1.89 0.42
CA ARG A 137 -3.05 -1.27 -0.91
C ARG A 137 -3.83 0.03 -0.86
N GLY A 138 -3.39 1.02 -1.64
CA GLY A 138 -4.15 2.23 -1.92
C GLY A 138 -5.23 1.99 -2.98
N ALA A 139 -6.31 2.77 -2.93
CA ALA A 139 -7.34 2.80 -3.97
C ALA A 139 -6.83 3.40 -5.29
N HIS A 140 -5.67 4.06 -5.26
CA HIS A 140 -5.09 4.74 -6.41
C HIS A 140 -3.56 4.55 -6.43
N ASP A 141 -3.03 4.39 -7.64
CA ASP A 141 -1.60 4.34 -7.93
C ASP A 141 -1.13 5.68 -8.52
N PHE A 142 0.13 6.03 -8.30
CA PHE A 142 0.71 7.30 -8.74
C PHE A 142 1.77 7.07 -9.82
N VAL A 143 1.69 7.83 -10.90
CA VAL A 143 2.72 7.87 -11.95
C VAL A 143 3.32 9.26 -11.97
N THR A 144 4.59 9.33 -11.57
CA THR A 144 5.36 10.57 -11.49
C THR A 144 6.12 10.86 -12.78
N PRO A 145 6.47 12.13 -13.02
CA PRO A 145 7.42 12.50 -14.07
C PRO A 145 8.79 11.84 -13.87
N GLU A 146 9.60 11.76 -14.93
CA GLU A 146 10.97 11.22 -14.83
C GLU A 146 11.82 11.97 -13.80
N GLY A 147 12.58 11.22 -12.99
CA GLY A 147 13.46 11.77 -11.96
C GLY A 147 12.76 12.17 -10.65
N TRP A 148 11.46 11.89 -10.53
CA TRP A 148 10.69 12.12 -9.32
C TRP A 148 10.52 10.85 -8.52
N ASP A 149 10.55 10.99 -7.19
CA ASP A 149 10.17 9.93 -6.29
C ASP A 149 8.82 10.19 -5.60
N THR A 150 8.13 9.10 -5.33
CA THR A 150 6.93 9.05 -4.51
C THR A 150 7.29 8.50 -3.14
N VAL A 151 7.00 9.25 -2.09
CA VAL A 151 7.27 8.88 -0.70
C VAL A 151 5.97 8.51 0.00
N TYR A 152 5.87 7.26 0.44
CA TYR A 152 4.76 6.76 1.24
C TYR A 152 5.09 6.76 2.73
N THR A 153 4.21 7.34 3.54
CA THR A 153 4.32 7.44 4.99
C THR A 153 3.00 7.09 5.68
N GLY A 154 3.06 6.78 6.97
CA GLY A 154 1.87 6.84 7.83
C GLY A 154 1.27 8.25 7.84
N VAL A 155 -0.02 8.36 8.19
CA VAL A 155 -0.69 9.66 8.30
C VAL A 155 -0.02 10.48 9.40
N LEU A 156 0.50 11.65 9.04
CA LEU A 156 1.14 12.52 10.01
C LEU A 156 0.11 13.05 11.01
N ASN A 157 0.50 13.09 12.28
CA ASN A 157 -0.38 13.47 13.40
C ASN A 157 -1.58 12.52 13.62
N ASP A 158 -1.51 11.26 13.17
CA ASP A 158 -2.53 10.27 13.52
C ASP A 158 -2.60 10.08 15.05
N THR A 159 -3.82 10.13 15.57
CA THR A 159 -4.10 10.11 17.01
C THR A 159 -4.81 8.84 17.46
N HIS A 160 -5.15 7.96 16.51
CA HIS A 160 -5.79 6.69 16.83
C HIS A 160 -4.80 5.78 17.56
N ARG A 161 -5.24 5.25 18.71
CA ARG A 161 -4.53 4.23 19.48
C ARG A 161 -5.25 2.88 19.33
N PRO A 162 -4.53 1.75 19.32
CA PRO A 162 -3.06 1.61 19.39
C PRO A 162 -2.35 2.10 18.12
N HIS A 163 -1.19 2.73 18.27
CA HIS A 163 -0.41 3.24 17.14
C HIS A 163 0.43 2.09 16.57
N VAL A 164 -0.06 1.46 15.50
CA VAL A 164 0.69 0.42 14.77
C VAL A 164 1.77 1.13 13.94
N PRO A 165 3.07 0.84 14.15
CA PRO A 165 4.14 1.47 13.39
C PRO A 165 3.97 1.30 11.88
N VAL A 166 4.08 2.39 11.14
CA VAL A 166 4.14 2.38 9.68
C VAL A 166 5.59 2.48 9.24
N LEU A 167 6.06 1.52 8.44
CA LEU A 167 7.37 1.57 7.80
C LEU A 167 7.34 2.68 6.74
N THR A 168 7.73 3.87 7.17
CA THR A 168 7.87 5.04 6.31
C THR A 168 9.23 4.99 5.64
N ALA A 169 9.27 4.55 4.37
CA ALA A 169 10.33 4.81 3.39
C ALA A 169 10.19 3.91 2.14
N ARG A 170 8.98 3.70 1.60
CA ARG A 170 8.92 3.25 0.21
C ARG A 170 9.08 4.49 -0.67
N VAL A 171 10.20 4.54 -1.36
CA VAL A 171 10.52 5.56 -2.38
C VAL A 171 10.32 4.85 -3.72
N GLU A 172 9.20 5.12 -4.37
CA GLU A 172 8.98 4.67 -5.75
C GLU A 172 9.53 5.72 -6.68
N THR A 173 10.49 5.33 -7.53
CA THR A 173 11.01 6.18 -8.59
C THR A 173 10.10 6.09 -9.80
N ASP A 174 10.11 7.09 -10.68
CA ASP A 174 9.36 7.15 -11.96
C ASP A 174 9.44 5.88 -12.83
N TRP A 175 10.52 5.13 -12.68
CA TRP A 175 10.84 3.92 -13.43
C TRP A 175 10.57 2.62 -12.68
N TYR A 176 10.29 2.73 -11.39
CA TYR A 176 9.94 1.61 -10.53
C TYR A 176 8.43 1.63 -10.24
N ALA A 177 7.64 1.24 -11.25
CA ALA A 177 6.20 1.13 -11.12
C ALA A 177 5.83 0.04 -10.11
N GLN A 178 5.12 0.43 -9.06
CA GLN A 178 4.61 -0.47 -8.03
C GLN A 178 3.24 0.02 -7.58
N PRO A 179 2.30 -0.89 -7.26
CA PRO A 179 1.02 -0.45 -6.73
C PRO A 179 1.21 0.17 -5.34
N THR A 180 0.52 1.27 -5.09
CA THR A 180 0.56 2.03 -3.83
C THR A 180 0.36 1.10 -2.65
N GLU A 181 1.28 1.15 -1.69
CA GLU A 181 1.31 0.25 -0.54
C GLU A 181 1.82 0.96 0.71
N PHE A 182 1.11 0.79 1.83
CA PHE A 182 1.51 1.28 3.15
C PHE A 182 1.77 0.09 4.08
N ARG A 183 2.99 0.00 4.61
CA ARG A 183 3.40 -1.15 5.42
C ARG A 183 3.26 -0.88 6.90
N TYR A 184 2.44 -1.68 7.56
CA TYR A 184 2.21 -1.68 9.00
C TYR A 184 2.91 -2.88 9.63
N VAL A 185 3.47 -2.72 10.82
CA VAL A 185 4.11 -3.81 11.57
C VAL A 185 3.33 -4.06 12.84
N LEU A 186 2.63 -5.20 12.90
CA LEU A 186 1.83 -5.61 14.04
C LEU A 186 2.63 -6.52 14.96
N GLN A 187 2.33 -6.48 16.25
CA GLN A 187 2.71 -7.51 17.23
C GLN A 187 1.59 -8.54 17.42
N PRO A 188 1.91 -9.79 17.82
CA PRO A 188 0.89 -10.78 18.13
C PRO A 188 -0.12 -10.26 19.16
N GLY A 189 -1.41 -10.36 18.83
CA GLY A 189 -2.53 -9.82 19.62
C GLY A 189 -3.03 -8.45 19.14
N GLU A 190 -2.21 -7.68 18.41
CA GLU A 190 -2.61 -6.39 17.85
C GLU A 190 -3.57 -6.57 16.66
N ALA A 191 -4.38 -5.53 16.45
CA ALA A 191 -5.25 -5.44 15.31
C ALA A 191 -5.28 -4.02 14.74
N LEU A 192 -5.44 -3.93 13.43
CA LEU A 192 -5.60 -2.72 12.65
C LEU A 192 -6.99 -2.75 12.00
N SER A 193 -7.76 -1.67 12.17
CA SER A 193 -9.09 -1.53 11.57
C SER A 193 -9.05 -0.43 10.51
N ILE A 194 -9.36 -0.82 9.28
CA ILE A 194 -9.21 0.02 8.09
C ILE A 194 -10.60 0.26 7.52
N ARG A 195 -11.02 1.52 7.46
CA ARG A 195 -12.37 1.89 7.00
C ARG A 195 -12.29 2.54 5.62
N GLY A 196 -13.23 2.29 4.73
CA GLY A 196 -13.22 2.90 3.39
C GLY A 196 -13.30 4.44 3.38
N GLN A 197 -13.70 5.06 4.49
CA GLN A 197 -13.74 6.51 4.65
C GLN A 197 -12.53 7.10 5.39
N ALA A 198 -11.65 6.26 5.93
CA ALA A 198 -10.46 6.67 6.67
C ALA A 198 -9.20 6.48 5.82
N PRO A 199 -8.22 7.39 5.88
CA PRO A 199 -6.97 7.22 5.17
C PRO A 199 -6.14 6.08 5.78
N ILE A 200 -5.38 5.38 4.94
CA ILE A 200 -4.41 4.34 5.34
C ILE A 200 -2.97 4.85 5.30
N GLY A 201 -2.77 6.10 4.89
CA GLY A 201 -1.45 6.69 4.81
C GLY A 201 -1.47 8.01 4.06
N GLN A 202 -0.28 8.57 3.89
CA GLN A 202 -0.05 9.83 3.21
C GLN A 202 1.09 9.68 2.21
N VAL A 203 0.93 10.34 1.06
CA VAL A 203 1.92 10.34 -0.02
C VAL A 203 2.36 11.76 -0.32
N PHE A 204 3.65 11.95 -0.59
CA PHE A 204 4.17 13.19 -1.14
C PHE A 204 5.26 12.90 -2.17
N PHE A 205 5.60 13.90 -2.97
CA PHE A 205 6.49 13.74 -4.11
C PHE A 205 7.75 14.59 -3.94
N VAL A 206 8.87 14.08 -4.44
CA VAL A 206 10.16 14.78 -4.48
C VAL A 206 10.70 14.81 -5.91
N PRO A 207 11.28 15.93 -6.38
CA PRO A 207 11.47 17.20 -5.66
C PRO A 207 10.16 17.87 -5.28
N ARG A 208 10.20 18.66 -4.20
CA ARG A 208 9.01 19.24 -3.60
C ARG A 208 8.56 20.48 -4.36
N GLU A 209 7.74 20.26 -5.37
CA GLU A 209 7.10 21.32 -6.16
C GLU A 209 5.57 21.26 -6.02
N PRO A 210 4.83 22.33 -6.38
CA PRO A 210 3.37 22.26 -6.43
C PRO A 210 2.89 21.14 -7.38
N VAL A 211 2.16 20.18 -6.84
CA VAL A 211 1.62 19.03 -7.58
C VAL A 211 0.13 19.23 -7.82
N THR A 212 -0.28 18.95 -9.06
CA THR A 212 -1.68 18.78 -9.46
C THR A 212 -1.88 17.31 -9.82
N LEU A 213 -2.84 16.66 -9.16
CA LEU A 213 -3.25 15.31 -9.52
C LEU A 213 -4.12 15.37 -10.77
N VAL A 214 -3.83 14.51 -11.75
CA VAL A 214 -4.59 14.41 -13.01
C VAL A 214 -5.01 12.95 -13.18
N ASP A 215 -6.27 12.72 -13.54
CA ASP A 215 -6.76 11.37 -13.79
C ASP A 215 -6.08 10.76 -15.01
N GLY A 216 -5.55 9.55 -14.86
CA GLY A 216 -4.95 8.82 -15.96
C GLY A 216 -5.98 8.17 -16.88
N SER A 217 -5.60 8.02 -18.14
CA SER A 217 -6.39 7.32 -19.13
C SER A 217 -6.31 5.80 -18.95
N PRO A 218 -7.23 5.03 -19.55
CA PRO A 218 -7.10 3.57 -19.62
C PRO A 218 -5.78 3.10 -20.26
N ALA A 219 -5.22 3.86 -21.20
CA ALA A 219 -3.93 3.56 -21.82
C ALA A 219 -2.76 3.73 -20.84
N ASP A 220 -2.86 4.70 -19.92
CA ASP A 220 -1.87 4.88 -18.86
C ASP A 220 -1.90 3.70 -17.88
N ALA A 221 -3.10 3.21 -17.54
CA ALA A 221 -3.27 2.04 -16.69
C ALA A 221 -2.70 0.75 -17.32
N GLU A 222 -2.91 0.54 -18.63
CA GLU A 222 -2.29 -0.56 -19.38
C GLU A 222 -0.77 -0.46 -19.37
N THR A 223 -0.24 0.74 -19.65
CA THR A 223 1.20 1.00 -19.66
C THR A 223 1.82 0.72 -18.29
N PHE A 224 1.16 1.14 -17.21
CA PHE A 224 1.59 0.85 -15.85
C PHE A 224 1.63 -0.65 -15.56
N ARG A 225 0.58 -1.39 -15.94
CA ARG A 225 0.54 -2.86 -15.78
C ARG A 225 1.67 -3.55 -16.56
N GLY A 226 1.89 -3.15 -17.81
CA GLY A 226 2.99 -3.70 -18.62
C GLY A 226 4.37 -3.43 -18.01
N ARG A 227 4.59 -2.24 -17.44
CA ARG A 227 5.83 -1.90 -16.69
C ARG A 227 5.99 -2.78 -15.45
N LEU A 228 4.91 -2.99 -14.69
CA LEU A 228 4.91 -3.82 -13.49
C LEU A 228 5.28 -5.28 -13.82
N GLU A 229 4.64 -5.86 -14.83
CA GLU A 229 4.91 -7.23 -15.30
C GLU A 229 6.35 -7.38 -15.78
N THR A 230 6.83 -6.43 -16.61
CA THR A 230 8.20 -6.41 -17.11
C THR A 230 9.21 -6.32 -15.97
N TYR A 231 8.96 -5.43 -15.00
CA TYR A 231 9.83 -5.28 -13.83
C TYR A 231 9.94 -6.59 -13.04
N TRP A 232 8.80 -7.20 -12.70
CA TRP A 232 8.81 -8.43 -11.89
C TRP A 232 9.46 -9.59 -12.63
N ALA A 233 9.18 -9.76 -13.92
CA ALA A 233 9.85 -10.76 -14.74
C ALA A 233 11.38 -10.55 -14.77
N ALA A 234 11.83 -9.31 -14.99
CA ALA A 234 13.26 -8.98 -15.05
C ALA A 234 13.95 -9.04 -13.68
N ARG A 235 13.23 -8.76 -12.59
CA ARG A 235 13.70 -8.94 -11.22
C ARG A 235 13.91 -10.42 -10.91
N THR A 236 12.91 -11.26 -11.16
CA THR A 236 12.94 -12.70 -10.93
C THR A 236 14.06 -13.36 -11.73
N ALA A 237 14.25 -12.97 -13.00
CA ALA A 237 15.34 -13.47 -13.82
C ALA A 237 16.75 -13.16 -13.26
N LYS A 238 16.86 -12.17 -12.37
CA LYS A 238 18.11 -11.74 -11.73
C LYS A 238 18.18 -12.12 -10.25
N GLU A 239 17.27 -12.95 -9.76
CA GLU A 239 17.31 -13.44 -8.38
C GLU A 239 18.48 -14.41 -8.16
N ARG A 240 19.09 -14.29 -6.99
CA ARG A 240 20.20 -15.14 -6.55
C ARG A 240 19.93 -15.59 -5.12
N ALA A 241 20.19 -16.87 -4.87
CA ALA A 241 20.17 -17.42 -3.52
C ALA A 241 21.43 -16.98 -2.74
N MET A 242 21.23 -16.59 -1.50
CA MET A 242 22.29 -16.33 -0.53
C MET A 242 22.68 -17.61 0.19
N PRO A 243 23.93 -17.72 0.68
CA PRO A 243 24.39 -18.87 1.46
C PRO A 243 23.55 -19.17 2.72
N TYR A 244 22.87 -18.16 3.28
CA TYR A 244 22.02 -18.28 4.46
C TYR A 244 20.52 -18.44 4.13
N GLY A 245 20.18 -18.82 2.90
CA GLY A 245 18.80 -19.18 2.53
C GLY A 245 17.87 -18.01 2.22
N GLY A 246 18.40 -16.78 2.10
CA GLY A 246 17.68 -15.61 1.56
C GLY A 246 17.80 -15.52 0.03
N THR A 247 16.85 -14.85 -0.65
CA THR A 247 17.02 -14.44 -2.05
C THR A 247 17.22 -12.94 -2.14
N PHE A 248 18.03 -12.50 -3.10
CA PHE A 248 18.17 -11.09 -3.44
C PHE A 248 18.25 -10.93 -4.96
N SER A 249 17.84 -9.78 -5.48
CA SER A 249 17.97 -9.44 -6.90
C SER A 249 18.83 -8.21 -7.08
N HIS A 250 19.76 -8.25 -8.04
CA HIS A 250 20.54 -7.08 -8.44
C HIS A 250 19.82 -6.17 -9.44
N HIS A 251 18.60 -6.53 -9.87
CA HIS A 251 17.88 -5.82 -10.93
C HIS A 251 17.79 -4.31 -10.69
N TYR A 252 17.31 -3.89 -9.51
CA TYR A 252 17.17 -2.48 -9.16
C TYR A 252 18.51 -1.72 -9.28
N ARG A 253 19.58 -2.27 -8.67
CA ARG A 253 20.93 -1.68 -8.72
C ARG A 253 21.45 -1.57 -10.15
N ASP A 254 21.24 -2.59 -10.97
CA ASP A 254 21.73 -2.61 -12.34
C ASP A 254 21.01 -1.57 -13.21
N VAL A 255 19.69 -1.40 -13.03
CA VAL A 255 18.90 -0.37 -13.73
C VAL A 255 19.34 1.03 -13.29
N GLN A 256 19.53 1.24 -11.99
CA GLN A 256 20.02 2.51 -11.46
C GLN A 256 21.38 2.89 -12.04
N ARG A 257 22.35 1.95 -12.05
CA ARG A 257 23.68 2.17 -12.64
C ARG A 257 23.62 2.46 -14.14
N GLY A 258 22.75 1.75 -14.87
CA GLY A 258 22.54 2.00 -16.30
C GLY A 258 22.10 3.43 -16.56
N ARG A 259 21.18 3.95 -15.74
CA ARG A 259 20.69 5.33 -15.84
C ARG A 259 21.76 6.37 -15.48
N GLU A 260 22.52 6.16 -14.41
CA GLU A 260 23.66 7.02 -14.04
C GLU A 260 24.72 7.08 -15.16
N GLY A 261 25.01 5.93 -15.80
CA GLY A 261 25.92 5.86 -16.95
C GLY A 261 25.40 6.54 -18.22
N THR A 262 24.07 6.61 -18.39
CA THR A 262 23.45 7.28 -19.55
C THR A 262 23.39 8.81 -19.32
N ASN A 263 23.08 9.25 -18.10
CA ASN A 263 23.03 10.66 -17.73
C ASN A 263 24.43 11.31 -17.65
N SER A 264 25.47 10.55 -17.33
CA SER A 264 26.87 11.05 -17.36
C SER A 264 27.46 11.19 -18.77
N GLY A 265 26.82 10.61 -19.79
CA GLY A 265 27.18 10.79 -21.20
C GLY A 265 26.52 12.01 -21.88
N ALA A 266 25.54 12.65 -21.22
CA ALA A 266 24.82 13.82 -21.71
C ALA A 266 25.37 15.16 -21.14
N GLY A 267 26.58 15.13 -20.58
CA GLY A 267 27.34 16.35 -20.27
C GLY A 267 27.89 16.97 -21.55
N THR A 268 27.19 17.96 -22.09
CA THR A 268 27.67 18.83 -23.19
C THR A 268 29.01 19.49 -22.82
N PRO A 269 29.96 19.64 -23.78
CA PRO A 269 31.26 20.31 -23.59
C PRO A 269 31.18 21.76 -23.13
#